data_AF-A0A248L8C0-F1
#
_entry.id   AF-A0A248L8C0-F1
#
_cell.length_a   1.000
_cell.length_b   1.000
_cell.length_c   1.000
_cell.angle_alpha   90.00
_cell.angle_beta   90.00
_cell.angle_gamma   90.00
#
_symmetry.space_group_name_H-M   'P 1'
#
loop_
_entity.id
_entity.type
_entity.pdbx_description
1 polymer ?
#
loop_
_entity_poly.entity_id
_entity_poly.type
_entity_poly.pdbx_seq_one_letter_code
_entity_poly.pdbx_strand_id
1 'polypeptide(L)'
;MKFIRTPRRPALKWIPENEWPDVCRSRSLTIQDHPQESLIGLAYNNENQVVQVTRNVHKLDFIYYVTLLENPQTTKSLISSRSHMTIEYTKTYHCNHKEVATFTLLDVHVRKEGLGERNLLLEALINDVQKRHLYYRISGDFEIVTHHGQVSTDCFTRYGFQLHQNALILQNFNAELFVT
;
A
#
# COMPACT_ATOMS: atom_id res chain seq x y z
N MET A 1 5.63 -2.68 -38.79
CA MET A 1 6.13 -2.79 -37.40
C MET A 1 5.15 -3.64 -36.60
N LYS A 2 5.62 -4.73 -35.97
CA LYS A 2 4.77 -5.57 -35.12
C LYS A 2 4.51 -4.82 -33.82
N PHE A 3 3.27 -4.40 -33.60
CA PHE A 3 2.82 -3.94 -32.29
C PHE A 3 2.86 -5.13 -31.34
N ILE A 4 3.93 -5.22 -30.55
CA ILE A 4 3.96 -6.12 -29.41
C ILE A 4 2.96 -5.52 -28.43
N ARG A 5 1.74 -6.05 -28.41
CA ARG A 5 0.83 -5.86 -27.28
C ARG A 5 1.57 -6.42 -26.07
N THR A 6 2.10 -5.54 -25.24
CA THR A 6 2.51 -5.89 -23.89
C THR A 6 1.33 -6.64 -23.27
N PRO A 7 1.50 -7.87 -22.73
CA PRO A 7 0.42 -8.52 -22.03
C PRO A 7 -0.02 -7.56 -20.94
N ARG A 8 -1.31 -7.18 -20.93
CA ARG A 8 -1.91 -6.50 -19.77
C ARG A 8 -1.70 -7.46 -18.61
N ARG A 9 -0.63 -7.27 -17.83
CA ARG A 9 -0.45 -7.97 -16.56
C ARG A 9 -1.75 -7.74 -15.79
N PRO A 10 -2.39 -8.80 -15.26
CA PRO A 10 -3.63 -8.63 -14.52
C PRO A 10 -3.37 -7.55 -13.48
N ALA A 11 -4.17 -6.48 -13.53
CA ALA A 11 -4.14 -5.47 -12.49
C ALA A 11 -4.37 -6.20 -11.17
N LEU A 12 -3.58 -5.85 -10.16
CA LEU A 12 -3.78 -6.31 -8.79
C LEU A 12 -5.25 -6.10 -8.44
N LYS A 13 -5.88 -7.13 -7.90
CA LYS A 13 -7.34 -7.14 -7.69
C LYS A 13 -7.64 -7.48 -6.25
N TRP A 14 -8.20 -6.50 -5.53
CA TRP A 14 -8.85 -6.74 -4.23
C TRP A 14 -9.97 -7.76 -4.39
N ILE A 15 -9.99 -8.73 -3.50
CA ILE A 15 -11.03 -9.76 -3.45
C ILE A 15 -12.16 -9.18 -2.60
N PRO A 16 -13.40 -9.13 -3.11
CA PRO A 16 -14.56 -8.73 -2.32
C PRO A 16 -14.70 -9.58 -1.05
N GLU A 17 -15.06 -8.95 0.07
CA GLU A 17 -15.12 -9.61 1.39
C GLU A 17 -16.06 -10.83 1.40
N ASN A 18 -17.18 -10.75 0.68
CA ASN A 18 -18.11 -11.85 0.50
C ASN A 18 -17.54 -13.05 -0.27
N GLU A 19 -16.45 -12.88 -1.02
CA GLU A 19 -15.78 -13.96 -1.77
C GLU A 19 -14.62 -14.60 -0.98
N TRP A 20 -14.20 -14.02 0.15
CA TRP A 20 -13.05 -14.53 0.92
C TRP A 20 -13.20 -16.00 1.35
N PRO A 21 -14.36 -16.45 1.89
CA PRO A 21 -14.50 -17.84 2.32
C PRO A 21 -14.32 -18.83 1.18
N ASP A 22 -14.83 -18.53 0.00
CA ASP A 22 -14.78 -19.41 -1.16
C ASP A 22 -13.39 -19.42 -1.81
N VAL A 23 -12.71 -18.27 -1.88
CA VAL A 23 -11.31 -18.20 -2.32
C VAL A 23 -10.39 -18.98 -1.38
N CYS A 24 -10.56 -18.81 -0.07
CA CYS A 24 -9.75 -19.52 0.92
C CYS A 24 -10.01 -21.03 0.86
N ARG A 25 -11.28 -21.45 0.81
CA ARG A 25 -11.66 -22.87 0.73
C ARG A 25 -11.15 -23.54 -0.53
N SER A 26 -11.34 -22.90 -1.69
CA SER A 26 -10.95 -23.48 -3.00
C SER A 26 -9.44 -23.67 -3.16
N ARG A 27 -8.63 -22.90 -2.44
CA ARG A 27 -7.17 -22.94 -2.50
C ARG A 27 -6.51 -23.51 -1.25
N SER A 28 -7.30 -24.03 -0.31
CA SER A 28 -6.84 -24.55 1.00
C SER A 28 -5.97 -23.55 1.75
N LEU A 29 -6.40 -22.27 1.77
CA LEU A 29 -5.70 -21.18 2.43
C LEU A 29 -6.35 -20.86 3.77
N THR A 30 -5.53 -20.42 4.71
CA THR A 30 -5.98 -19.93 6.01
C THR A 30 -5.59 -18.46 6.14
N ILE A 31 -6.56 -17.60 6.43
CA ILE A 31 -6.29 -16.20 6.81
C ILE A 31 -5.50 -16.26 8.12
N GLN A 32 -4.32 -15.64 8.13
CA GLN A 32 -3.45 -15.63 9.29
C GLN A 32 -3.98 -14.65 10.32
N ASP A 33 -4.12 -15.11 11.56
CA ASP A 33 -4.42 -14.23 12.69
C ASP A 33 -3.14 -13.58 13.21
N HIS A 34 -3.14 -12.25 13.28
CA HIS A 34 -2.06 -11.45 13.80
C HIS A 34 -2.63 -10.57 14.91
N PRO A 35 -2.42 -10.90 16.20
CA PRO A 35 -3.14 -10.29 17.32
C PRO A 35 -3.03 -8.77 17.46
N GLN A 36 -2.02 -8.15 16.85
CA GLN A 36 -1.79 -6.70 16.88
C GLN A 36 -2.16 -6.01 15.57
N GLU A 37 -2.73 -6.73 14.61
CA GLU A 37 -2.99 -6.23 13.27
C GLU A 37 -4.47 -6.36 12.92
N SER A 38 -5.01 -5.33 12.29
CA SER A 38 -6.33 -5.37 11.69
C SER A 38 -6.24 -5.88 10.26
N LEU A 39 -7.12 -6.80 9.88
CA LEU A 39 -7.28 -7.22 8.49
C LEU A 39 -7.85 -6.07 7.66
N ILE A 40 -7.15 -5.68 6.59
CA ILE A 40 -7.61 -4.68 5.62
C ILE A 40 -8.31 -5.36 4.46
N GLY A 41 -7.76 -6.48 3.97
CA GLY A 41 -8.44 -7.31 3.00
C GLY A 41 -7.55 -8.37 2.35
N LEU A 42 -8.14 -9.12 1.42
CA LEU A 42 -7.43 -10.06 0.58
C LEU A 42 -7.30 -9.52 -0.85
N ALA A 43 -6.20 -9.84 -1.52
CA ALA A 43 -5.96 -9.45 -2.90
C ALA A 43 -5.24 -10.55 -3.69
N TYR A 44 -5.34 -10.48 -5.01
CA TYR A 44 -4.45 -11.23 -5.90
C TYR A 44 -3.22 -10.38 -6.23
N ASN A 45 -2.03 -10.94 -6.04
CA ASN A 45 -0.81 -10.36 -6.57
C ASN A 45 -0.69 -10.59 -8.09
N ASN A 46 0.37 -10.08 -8.72
CA ASN A 46 0.58 -10.22 -10.17
C ASN A 46 0.79 -11.68 -10.63
N GLU A 47 1.07 -12.59 -9.70
CA GLU A 47 1.22 -14.03 -9.94
C GLU A 47 -0.07 -14.81 -9.66
N ASN A 48 -1.19 -14.12 -9.44
CA ASN A 48 -2.48 -14.70 -9.07
C ASN A 48 -2.43 -15.50 -7.75
N GLN A 49 -1.48 -15.16 -6.88
CA GLN A 49 -1.42 -15.68 -5.52
C GLN A 49 -2.29 -14.81 -4.61
N VAL A 50 -2.90 -15.42 -3.61
CA VAL A 50 -3.72 -14.70 -2.63
C VAL A 50 -2.79 -14.13 -1.58
N VAL A 51 -2.86 -12.83 -1.36
CA VAL A 51 -2.15 -12.14 -0.30
C VAL A 51 -3.15 -11.54 0.68
N GLN A 52 -2.78 -11.55 1.95
CA GLN A 52 -3.47 -10.88 3.04
C GLN A 52 -2.82 -9.53 3.29
N VAL A 53 -3.61 -8.47 3.30
CA VAL A 53 -3.18 -7.13 3.66
C VAL A 53 -3.68 -6.80 5.05
N THR A 54 -2.78 -6.43 5.94
CA THR A 54 -3.09 -6.06 7.33
C THR A 54 -2.47 -4.71 7.69
N ARG A 55 -2.94 -4.14 8.79
CA ARG A 55 -2.43 -2.89 9.35
C ARG A 55 -2.23 -3.02 10.84
N ASN A 56 -1.04 -2.68 11.33
CA ASN A 56 -0.76 -2.41 12.74
C ASN A 56 -0.79 -0.90 12.98
N VAL A 57 -1.32 -0.49 14.13
CA VAL A 57 -1.30 0.92 14.57
C VAL A 57 -0.55 1.00 15.89
N HIS A 58 0.60 1.68 15.88
CA HIS A 58 1.42 1.89 17.06
C HIS A 58 1.70 3.37 17.26
N LYS A 59 1.05 3.98 18.27
CA LYS A 59 1.12 5.43 18.52
C LYS A 59 0.68 6.23 17.28
N LEU A 60 1.62 6.92 16.64
CA LEU A 60 1.41 7.71 15.42
C LEU A 60 1.76 6.95 14.15
N ASP A 61 2.37 5.77 14.28
CA ASP A 61 2.80 4.94 13.16
C ASP A 61 1.70 3.98 12.74
N PHE A 62 1.45 3.93 11.43
CA PHE A 62 0.63 2.92 10.79
C PHE A 62 1.56 2.09 9.92
N ILE A 63 1.60 0.79 10.20
CA ILE A 63 2.42 -0.15 9.44
C ILE A 63 1.48 -1.07 8.67
N TYR A 64 1.56 -1.01 7.36
CA TYR A 64 0.82 -1.88 6.46
C TYR A 64 1.71 -3.05 6.09
N TYR A 65 1.12 -4.24 6.01
CA TYR A 65 1.83 -5.45 5.62
C TYR A 65 1.07 -6.16 4.51
N VAL A 66 1.82 -6.80 3.63
CA VAL A 66 1.30 -7.78 2.68
C VAL A 66 1.97 -9.12 2.95
N THR A 67 1.15 -10.11 3.30
CA THR A 67 1.56 -11.47 3.62
C THR A 67 1.03 -12.41 2.55
N LEU A 68 1.88 -13.24 1.95
CA LEU A 68 1.43 -14.32 1.08
C LEU A 68 0.66 -15.36 1.89
N LEU A 69 -0.55 -15.70 1.44
CA LEU A 69 -1.26 -16.85 1.99
C LEU A 69 -0.80 -18.10 1.24
N GLU A 70 -0.19 -19.01 1.99
CA GLU A 70 0.24 -20.31 1.48
C GLU A 70 -0.69 -21.41 2.00
N ASN A 71 -0.79 -22.47 1.21
CA ASN A 71 -1.44 -23.68 1.67
C ASN A 71 -0.50 -24.33 2.71
N PRO A 72 -0.94 -24.57 3.95
CA PRO A 72 -0.10 -25.17 5.00
C PRO A 72 0.50 -26.53 4.63
N GLN A 73 -0.07 -27.20 3.62
CA GLN A 73 0.37 -28.51 3.13
C GLN A 73 1.52 -28.43 2.12
N THR A 74 1.93 -27.25 1.66
CA THR A 74 3.04 -27.12 0.70
C THR A 74 4.40 -27.15 1.39
N THR A 75 5.31 -28.01 0.91
CA THR A 75 6.67 -28.17 1.45
C THR A 75 7.65 -27.06 1.06
N LYS A 76 7.24 -26.16 0.17
CA LYS A 76 7.98 -24.93 -0.20
C LYS A 76 7.31 -23.75 0.48
N SER A 77 7.91 -23.27 1.56
CA SER A 77 7.54 -21.98 2.16
C SER A 77 8.29 -20.88 1.43
N LEU A 78 7.57 -19.96 0.78
CA LEU A 78 8.10 -18.66 0.35
C LEU A 78 8.02 -17.64 1.50
N ILE A 79 7.55 -18.04 2.68
CA ILE A 79 7.42 -17.18 3.86
C ILE A 79 8.79 -17.09 4.55
N SER A 80 9.60 -16.14 4.10
CA SER A 80 10.73 -15.63 4.89
C SER A 80 10.65 -14.12 5.14
N SER A 81 9.80 -13.39 4.42
CA SER A 81 9.63 -11.93 4.61
C SER A 81 8.25 -11.44 4.15
N ARG A 82 7.73 -10.43 4.85
CA ARG A 82 6.51 -9.70 4.49
C ARG A 82 6.91 -8.40 3.79
N SER A 83 6.16 -8.04 2.75
CA SER A 83 6.22 -6.68 2.23
C SER A 83 5.58 -5.74 3.25
N HIS A 84 6.12 -4.54 3.42
CA HIS A 84 5.60 -3.58 4.39
C HIS A 84 5.77 -2.13 3.95
N MET A 85 4.95 -1.27 4.53
CA MET A 85 5.05 0.18 4.37
C MET A 85 4.75 0.84 5.70
N THR A 86 5.58 1.79 6.09
CA THR A 86 5.45 2.54 7.34
C THR A 86 5.11 3.98 7.04
N ILE A 87 4.07 4.48 7.69
CA ILE A 87 3.66 5.88 7.62
C ILE A 87 3.43 6.42 9.02
N GLU A 88 3.90 7.64 9.28
CA GLU A 88 3.68 8.35 10.53
C GLU A 88 2.61 9.43 10.31
N TYR A 89 1.60 9.51 11.17
CA TYR A 89 0.77 10.70 11.27
C TYR A 89 1.55 11.80 12.00
N THR A 90 1.82 12.90 11.31
CA THR A 90 2.66 13.96 11.85
C THR A 90 1.83 14.97 12.64
N LYS A 91 0.79 15.53 12.02
CA LYS A 91 -0.12 16.51 12.64
C LYS A 91 -1.34 16.78 11.79
N THR A 92 -2.32 17.42 12.41
CA THR A 92 -3.37 18.15 11.71
C THR A 92 -3.04 19.64 11.76
N TYR A 93 -3.20 20.35 10.63
CA TYR A 93 -3.18 21.81 10.62
C TYR A 93 -4.48 22.38 10.07
N HIS A 94 -4.85 23.55 10.57
CA HIS A 94 -6.00 24.29 10.09
C HIS A 94 -5.53 25.41 9.16
N CYS A 95 -6.11 25.47 7.96
CA CYS A 95 -5.92 26.60 7.07
C CYS A 95 -7.21 26.85 6.28
N ASN A 96 -7.62 28.12 6.16
CA ASN A 96 -8.83 28.51 5.44
C ASN A 96 -10.08 27.73 5.85
N HIS A 97 -10.28 27.56 7.16
CA HIS A 97 -11.38 26.79 7.77
C HIS A 97 -11.43 25.31 7.38
N LYS A 98 -10.33 24.78 6.81
CA LYS A 98 -10.17 23.37 6.45
C LYS A 98 -9.17 22.72 7.37
N GLU A 99 -9.52 21.53 7.83
CA GLU A 99 -8.65 20.66 8.59
C GLU A 99 -7.86 19.77 7.62
N VAL A 100 -6.54 19.82 7.66
CA VAL A 100 -5.66 19.03 6.81
C VAL A 100 -4.81 18.10 7.67
N ALA A 101 -4.97 16.80 7.48
CA ALA A 101 -4.13 15.78 8.10
C ALA A 101 -2.84 15.60 7.30
N THR A 102 -1.71 15.53 8.00
CA THR A 102 -0.39 15.34 7.39
C THR A 102 0.24 14.04 7.84
N PHE A 103 0.86 13.37 6.89
CA PHE A 103 1.51 12.10 7.09
C PHE A 103 2.89 12.09 6.44
N THR A 104 3.82 11.39 7.07
CA THR A 104 5.15 11.14 6.54
C THR A 104 5.28 9.67 6.13
N LEU A 105 5.47 9.40 4.84
CA LEU A 105 5.82 8.09 4.32
C LEU A 105 7.29 7.84 4.65
N LEU A 106 7.54 6.91 5.58
CA LEU A 106 8.87 6.65 6.12
C LEU A 106 9.61 5.58 5.33
N ASP A 107 8.90 4.53 4.92
CA ASP A 107 9.51 3.37 4.29
C ASP A 107 8.52 2.57 3.43
N VAL A 108 9.01 1.99 2.33
CA VAL A 108 8.28 1.02 1.50
C VAL A 108 9.21 -0.11 1.10
N HIS A 109 9.08 -1.23 1.80
CA HIS A 109 9.83 -2.44 1.52
C HIS A 109 8.96 -3.50 0.85
N VAL A 110 9.50 -4.15 -0.19
CA VAL A 110 8.82 -5.29 -0.82
C VAL A 110 9.77 -6.45 -1.00
N ARG A 111 9.29 -7.62 -0.59
CA ARG A 111 10.03 -8.89 -0.72
C ARG A 111 10.29 -9.20 -2.19
N LYS A 112 11.35 -9.97 -2.45
CA LYS A 112 11.84 -10.25 -3.81
C LYS A 112 10.76 -10.88 -4.71
N GLU A 113 9.91 -11.71 -4.14
CA GLU A 113 8.81 -12.42 -4.79
C GLU A 113 7.52 -11.58 -4.87
N GLY A 114 7.47 -10.44 -4.16
CA GLY A 114 6.29 -9.60 -3.96
C GLY A 114 5.96 -8.69 -5.15
N LEU A 115 5.94 -9.23 -6.37
CA LEU A 115 5.67 -8.45 -7.59
C LEU A 115 4.30 -7.77 -7.52
N GLY A 116 4.31 -6.44 -7.38
CA GLY A 116 3.10 -5.62 -7.30
C GLY A 116 2.57 -5.41 -5.88
N GLU A 117 3.15 -6.00 -4.84
CA GLU A 117 2.66 -5.80 -3.46
C GLU A 117 2.80 -4.33 -3.00
N ARG A 118 3.72 -3.55 -3.59
CA ARG A 118 3.84 -2.09 -3.38
C ARG A 118 2.55 -1.35 -3.65
N ASN A 119 1.88 -1.70 -4.73
CA ASN A 119 0.65 -1.07 -5.16
C ASN A 119 -0.49 -1.37 -4.18
N LEU A 120 -0.54 -2.60 -3.64
CA LEU A 120 -1.51 -2.96 -2.60
C LEU A 120 -1.29 -2.17 -1.32
N LEU A 121 -0.02 -1.97 -0.93
CA LEU A 121 0.34 -1.12 0.21
C LEU A 121 -0.15 0.32 -0.01
N LEU A 122 0.17 0.93 -1.16
CA LEU A 122 -0.24 2.29 -1.50
C LEU A 122 -1.77 2.44 -1.57
N GLU A 123 -2.48 1.49 -2.18
CA GLU A 123 -3.94 1.50 -2.25
C GLU A 123 -4.59 1.37 -0.88
N ALA A 124 -4.09 0.47 -0.03
CA ALA A 124 -4.56 0.31 1.34
C ALA A 124 -4.44 1.62 2.13
N LEU A 125 -3.28 2.27 2.04
CA LEU A 125 -3.01 3.56 2.67
C LEU A 125 -3.94 4.66 2.17
N ILE A 126 -4.04 4.84 0.85
CA ILE A 126 -4.82 5.92 0.26
C ILE A 126 -6.29 5.76 0.65
N ASN A 127 -6.83 4.54 0.56
CA ASN A 127 -8.20 4.25 0.97
C ASN A 127 -8.43 4.53 2.45
N ASP A 128 -7.49 4.15 3.32
CA ASP A 128 -7.60 4.38 4.76
C ASP A 128 -7.58 5.87 5.10
N VAL A 129 -6.69 6.65 4.48
CA VAL A 129 -6.58 8.10 4.71
C VAL A 129 -7.82 8.82 4.18
N GLN A 130 -8.28 8.48 2.98
CA GLN A 130 -9.46 9.10 2.35
C GLN A 130 -10.75 8.85 3.13
N LYS A 131 -10.90 7.69 3.78
CA LYS A 131 -12.06 7.38 4.64
C LYS A 131 -12.09 8.23 5.91
N ARG A 132 -10.93 8.71 6.38
CA ARG A 132 -10.79 9.40 7.68
C ARG A 132 -10.66 10.91 7.54
N HIS A 133 -10.11 11.40 6.44
CA HIS A 133 -9.75 12.80 6.27
C HIS A 133 -10.26 13.35 4.95
N LEU A 134 -11.02 14.45 5.05
CA LEU A 134 -11.50 15.17 3.87
C LEU A 134 -10.35 15.83 3.11
N TYR A 135 -9.36 16.37 3.82
CA TYR A 135 -8.13 16.91 3.24
C TYR A 135 -6.91 16.26 3.87
N TYR A 136 -5.97 15.83 3.04
CA TYR A 136 -4.76 15.18 3.52
C TYR A 136 -3.56 15.45 2.62
N ARG A 137 -2.39 15.37 3.22
CA ARG A 137 -1.10 15.38 2.54
C ARG A 137 -0.23 14.25 3.07
N ILE A 138 0.28 13.43 2.16
CA ILE A 138 1.27 12.40 2.44
C ILE A 138 2.56 12.84 1.77
N SER A 139 3.65 12.92 2.52
CA SER A 139 4.96 13.28 1.98
C SER A 139 6.05 12.30 2.42
N GLY A 140 7.06 12.07 1.60
CA GLY A 140 8.23 11.29 1.98
C GLY A 140 9.44 11.68 1.14
N ASP A 141 10.63 11.40 1.64
CA ASP A 141 11.85 11.53 0.84
C ASP A 141 11.94 10.34 -0.12
N PHE A 142 12.02 10.61 -1.42
CA PHE A 142 12.02 9.57 -2.45
C PHE A 142 13.19 8.60 -2.30
N GLU A 143 14.39 9.09 -2.00
CA GLU A 143 15.56 8.22 -1.86
C GLU A 143 15.42 7.32 -0.62
N ILE A 144 14.97 7.87 0.50
CA ILE A 144 14.79 7.10 1.73
C ILE A 144 13.71 6.02 1.52
N VAL A 145 12.53 6.44 1.05
CA VAL A 145 11.36 5.57 0.85
C VAL A 145 11.63 4.46 -0.16
N THR A 146 12.46 4.70 -1.16
CA THR A 146 12.76 3.73 -2.22
C THR A 146 14.08 3.01 -2.04
N HIS A 147 14.75 3.18 -0.89
CA HIS A 147 16.09 2.67 -0.63
C HIS A 147 17.08 2.99 -1.76
N HIS A 148 17.19 4.28 -2.10
CA HIS A 148 18.01 4.83 -3.18
C HIS A 148 17.61 4.32 -4.58
N GLY A 149 16.31 4.37 -4.90
CA GLY A 149 15.81 4.14 -6.26
C GLY A 149 15.58 2.68 -6.64
N GLN A 150 15.51 1.76 -5.67
CA GLN A 150 15.08 0.38 -5.93
C GLN A 150 13.62 0.28 -6.39
N VAL A 151 12.86 1.37 -6.23
CA VAL A 151 11.49 1.52 -6.69
C VAL A 151 11.41 2.69 -7.67
N SER A 152 10.83 2.43 -8.85
CA SER A 152 10.60 3.48 -9.85
C SER A 152 9.61 4.52 -9.35
N THR A 153 9.84 5.78 -9.71
CA THR A 153 8.91 6.89 -9.50
C THR A 153 7.52 6.60 -10.08
N ASP A 154 7.45 5.85 -11.19
CA ASP A 154 6.20 5.46 -11.85
C ASP A 154 5.25 4.65 -10.95
N CYS A 155 5.79 3.97 -9.94
CA CYS A 155 4.98 3.27 -8.96
C CYS A 155 4.12 4.24 -8.14
N PHE A 156 4.66 5.41 -7.81
CA PHE A 156 3.98 6.42 -6.99
C PHE A 156 3.10 7.34 -7.85
N THR A 157 3.57 7.76 -9.03
CA THR A 157 2.85 8.71 -9.88
C THR A 157 1.51 8.16 -10.39
N ARG A 158 1.41 6.83 -10.60
CA ARG A 158 0.13 6.15 -10.93
C ARG A 158 -0.95 6.32 -9.86
N TYR A 159 -0.56 6.57 -8.61
CA TYR A 159 -1.45 6.80 -7.48
C TYR A 159 -1.58 8.29 -7.14
N GLY A 160 -1.12 9.19 -8.02
CA GLY A 160 -1.27 10.64 -7.88
C GLY A 160 -0.17 11.32 -7.06
N PHE A 161 0.88 10.60 -6.65
CA PHE A 161 2.05 11.25 -6.07
C PHE A 161 2.79 12.08 -7.12
N GLN A 162 3.27 13.24 -6.72
CA GLN A 162 4.15 14.09 -7.49
C GLN A 162 5.55 14.04 -6.86
N LEU A 163 6.59 14.03 -7.70
CA LEU A 163 7.98 14.15 -7.25
C LEU A 163 8.45 15.58 -7.47
N HIS A 164 8.80 16.28 -6.40
CA HIS A 164 9.35 17.64 -6.46
C HIS A 164 10.59 17.73 -5.58
N GLN A 165 11.76 18.04 -6.17
CA GLN A 165 13.03 18.20 -5.42
C GLN A 165 13.29 17.05 -4.43
N ASN A 166 13.17 15.81 -4.90
CA ASN A 166 13.30 14.57 -4.10
C ASN A 166 12.17 14.28 -3.10
N ALA A 167 11.19 15.16 -2.92
CA ALA A 167 10.01 14.89 -2.12
C ALA A 167 8.91 14.22 -2.95
N LEU A 168 8.49 13.02 -2.54
CA LEU A 168 7.23 12.41 -2.97
C LEU A 168 6.08 13.06 -2.21
N ILE A 169 5.08 13.57 -2.92
CA ILE A 169 3.93 14.26 -2.31
C ILE A 169 2.64 13.78 -2.96
N LEU A 170 1.71 13.28 -2.15
CA LEU A 170 0.31 13.08 -2.52
C LEU A 170 -0.56 14.02 -1.68
N GLN A 171 -1.40 14.81 -2.34
CA GLN A 171 -2.36 15.67 -1.66
C GLN A 171 -3.64 15.78 -2.49
N ASN A 172 -4.78 15.90 -1.83
CA ASN A 172 -6.09 16.02 -2.49
C ASN A 172 -6.65 17.46 -2.49
N PHE A 173 -5.76 18.44 -2.34
CA PHE A 173 -6.09 19.86 -2.32
C PHE A 173 -5.02 20.67 -3.03
N ASN A 174 -5.37 21.88 -3.49
CA ASN A 174 -4.39 22.79 -4.10
C ASN A 174 -3.71 23.62 -3.01
N ALA A 175 -2.42 23.39 -2.76
CA ALA A 175 -1.64 24.06 -1.71
C ALA A 175 -1.60 25.60 -1.86
N GLU A 176 -1.70 26.13 -3.07
CA GLU A 176 -1.76 27.59 -3.31
C GLU A 176 -3.03 28.22 -2.73
N LEU A 177 -4.11 27.44 -2.57
CA LEU A 177 -5.36 27.90 -1.93
C LEU A 177 -5.28 27.92 -0.39
N PHE A 178 -4.14 27.58 0.20
CA PHE A 178 -3.91 27.52 1.65
C PHE A 178 -2.81 28.48 2.11
N VAL A 179 -2.41 29.44 1.26
CA VAL A 179 -1.54 30.56 1.65
C VAL A 179 -2.42 31.79 1.83
N THR A 180 -2.71 32.12 3.08
CA THR A 180 -3.27 33.41 3.54
C THR A 180 -2.73 33.70 4.93
#